data_AF-A0A7C5U5J9-F1
#
_entry.id   AF-A0A7C5U5J9-F1
#
_cell.length_a   1.000
_cell.length_b   1.000
_cell.length_c   1.000
_cell.angle_alpha   90.00
_cell.angle_beta   90.00
_cell.angle_gamma   90.00
#
_symmetry.space_group_name_H-M   'P 1'
#
loop_
_entity.id
_entity.type
_entity.pdbx_description
1 polymer ?
#
loop_
_entity_poly.entity_id
_entity_poly.type
_entity_poly.pdbx_seq_one_letter_code
_entity_poly.pdbx_strand_id
1 'polypeptide(L)'
;MKNSSKPFENQADIIDKTKQKIRHEIWNLLEQRQVALFPKPVIGRIPNFKGAVEAAKKLRASRQFDQASIVKVNPDSPQKAVRENVLQDGKTLIMPTPRIKHGFLMVKPGKLSHLQIAEAATIAGAFKHGEKI
;
A
#
# COMPACT_ATOMS: atom_id res chain seq x y z
N MET A 1 44.32 24.61 -16.74
CA MET A 1 42.95 24.30 -17.21
C MET A 1 42.38 23.19 -16.33
N LYS A 2 41.32 23.46 -15.55
CA LYS A 2 40.70 22.44 -14.69
C LYS A 2 39.78 21.59 -15.56
N ASN A 3 40.20 20.36 -15.90
CA ASN A 3 39.35 19.36 -16.52
C ASN A 3 38.28 18.93 -15.51
N SER A 4 37.14 19.63 -15.50
CA SER A 4 35.94 19.19 -14.80
C SER A 4 35.16 18.23 -15.71
N SER A 5 35.70 17.05 -15.95
CA SER A 5 34.93 15.94 -16.50
C SER A 5 33.86 15.59 -15.47
N LYS A 6 32.60 16.01 -15.75
CA LYS A 6 31.43 15.51 -15.01
C LYS A 6 31.54 13.98 -14.96
N PRO A 7 31.40 13.33 -13.81
CA PRO A 7 31.44 11.89 -13.74
C PRO A 7 30.40 11.34 -14.72
N PHE A 8 30.80 10.41 -15.58
CA PHE A 8 29.88 9.69 -16.44
C PHE A 8 28.82 9.05 -15.54
N GLU A 9 27.58 9.48 -15.72
CA GLU A 9 26.46 9.01 -14.93
C GLU A 9 26.29 7.51 -15.22
N ASN A 10 26.44 6.68 -14.20
CA ASN A 10 26.38 5.24 -14.40
C ASN A 10 24.93 4.83 -14.73
N GLN A 11 24.76 3.66 -15.34
CA GLN A 11 23.45 3.19 -15.80
C GLN A 11 22.40 3.10 -14.65
N ALA A 12 22.83 2.78 -13.43
CA ALA A 12 21.94 2.70 -12.28
C ALA A 12 21.40 4.10 -11.89
N ASP A 13 22.25 5.12 -11.90
CA ASP A 13 21.87 6.51 -11.63
C ASP A 13 20.85 7.03 -12.66
N ILE A 14 21.05 6.69 -13.94
CA ILE A 14 20.11 7.05 -15.02
C ILE A 14 18.75 6.39 -14.78
N ILE A 15 18.74 5.10 -14.40
CA ILE A 15 17.51 4.37 -14.11
C ILE A 15 16.78 4.98 -12.91
N ASP A 16 17.49 5.29 -11.83
CA ASP A 16 16.87 5.84 -10.62
C ASP A 16 16.32 7.25 -10.84
N LYS A 17 17.03 8.10 -11.57
CA LYS A 17 16.53 9.41 -12.00
C LYS A 17 15.30 9.28 -12.89
N THR A 18 15.29 8.34 -13.81
CA THR A 18 14.15 8.08 -14.70
C THR A 18 12.93 7.61 -13.91
N LYS A 19 13.09 6.63 -13.02
CA LYS A 19 12.02 6.18 -12.11
C LYS A 19 11.50 7.34 -11.28
N GLN A 20 12.39 8.17 -10.74
CA GLN A 20 12.00 9.30 -9.91
C GLN A 20 11.27 10.39 -10.71
N LYS A 21 11.66 10.64 -11.96
CA LYS A 21 10.94 11.53 -12.88
C LYS A 21 9.51 11.04 -13.11
N ILE A 22 9.33 9.76 -13.43
CA ILE A 22 8.00 9.16 -13.63
C ILE A 22 7.15 9.27 -12.36
N ARG A 23 7.69 8.99 -11.17
CA ARG A 23 6.95 9.16 -9.91
C ARG A 23 6.44 10.59 -9.73
N HIS A 24 7.29 11.60 -9.99
CA HIS A 24 6.88 13.00 -9.89
C HIS A 24 5.80 13.36 -10.92
N GLU A 25 5.93 12.91 -12.17
CA GLU A 25 4.91 13.12 -13.19
C GLU A 25 3.56 12.54 -12.75
N ILE A 26 3.54 11.30 -12.24
CA ILE A 26 2.31 10.67 -11.76
C ILE A 26 1.75 11.37 -10.51
N TRP A 27 2.59 11.72 -9.52
CA TRP A 27 2.14 12.47 -8.35
C TRP A 27 1.51 13.80 -8.73
N ASN A 28 2.15 14.56 -9.62
CA ASN A 28 1.62 15.82 -10.12
C ASN A 28 0.30 15.61 -10.86
N LEU A 29 0.22 14.59 -11.71
CA LEU A 29 -0.99 14.28 -12.47
C LEU A 29 -2.18 13.93 -11.56
N LEU A 30 -1.95 13.16 -10.49
CA LEU A 30 -2.99 12.80 -9.52
C LEU A 30 -3.55 14.03 -8.79
N GLU A 31 -2.69 14.98 -8.41
CA GLU A 31 -3.08 16.23 -7.75
C GLU A 31 -3.78 17.18 -8.74
N GLN A 32 -3.21 17.38 -9.94
CA GLN A 32 -3.78 18.23 -11.00
C GLN A 32 -5.17 17.76 -11.43
N ARG A 33 -5.36 16.44 -11.57
CA ARG A 33 -6.68 15.84 -11.89
C ARG A 33 -7.61 15.76 -10.68
N GLN A 34 -7.18 16.23 -9.51
CA GLN A 34 -7.95 16.20 -8.26
C GLN A 34 -8.48 14.80 -7.90
N VAL A 35 -7.70 13.76 -8.24
CA VAL A 35 -7.99 12.37 -7.89
C VAL A 35 -7.19 11.88 -6.70
N ALA A 36 -6.13 12.59 -6.30
CA ALA A 36 -5.42 12.35 -5.05
C ALA A 36 -6.32 12.60 -3.82
N LEU A 37 -6.39 11.63 -2.92
CA LEU A 37 -7.12 11.70 -1.66
C LEU A 37 -6.16 11.80 -0.46
N PHE A 38 -6.69 12.20 0.70
CA PHE A 38 -5.92 12.18 1.95
C PHE A 38 -5.38 10.77 2.24
N PRO A 39 -4.14 10.62 2.74
CA PRO A 39 -3.22 11.67 3.22
C PRO A 39 -2.47 12.42 2.11
N LYS A 40 -2.42 13.75 2.24
CA LYS A 40 -1.63 14.67 1.40
C LYS A 40 -0.43 15.26 2.19
N PRO A 41 0.63 15.76 1.54
CA PRO A 41 0.90 15.67 0.09
C PRO A 41 1.23 14.23 -0.33
N VAL A 42 0.97 13.89 -1.60
CA VAL A 42 1.21 12.54 -2.14
C VAL A 42 2.66 12.31 -2.58
N ILE A 43 3.43 13.37 -2.83
CA ILE A 43 4.83 13.31 -3.25
C ILE A 43 5.65 12.55 -2.19
N GLY A 44 6.46 11.59 -2.64
CA GLY A 44 7.26 10.74 -1.76
C GLY A 44 6.47 9.63 -1.05
N ARG A 45 5.19 9.43 -1.36
CA ARG A 45 4.29 8.45 -0.71
C ARG A 45 3.62 7.54 -1.74
N ILE A 46 2.97 6.49 -1.25
CA ILE A 46 1.99 5.71 -2.02
C ILE A 46 0.66 6.49 -1.98
N PRO A 47 0.21 7.10 -3.10
CA PRO A 47 -0.93 8.02 -3.08
C PRO A 47 -2.24 7.28 -2.82
N ASN A 48 -3.09 7.84 -1.96
CA ASN A 48 -4.50 7.47 -1.95
C ASN A 48 -5.21 8.16 -3.13
N PHE A 49 -6.24 7.53 -3.69
CA PHE A 49 -6.87 8.03 -4.92
C PHE A 49 -8.37 7.72 -5.01
N LYS A 50 -9.11 8.57 -5.73
CA LYS A 50 -10.50 8.34 -6.11
C LYS A 50 -10.58 7.06 -6.95
N GLY A 51 -11.31 6.07 -6.45
CA GLY A 51 -11.40 4.74 -7.07
C GLY A 51 -10.60 3.64 -6.37
N ALA A 52 -9.89 3.93 -5.26
CA ALA A 52 -9.18 2.90 -4.50
C ALA A 52 -10.09 1.74 -4.03
N VAL A 53 -11.31 2.06 -3.59
CA VAL A 53 -12.32 1.05 -3.21
C VAL A 53 -12.76 0.20 -4.41
N GLU A 54 -12.98 0.83 -5.57
CA GLU A 54 -13.36 0.11 -6.79
C GLU A 54 -12.21 -0.78 -7.31
N ALA A 55 -10.97 -0.32 -7.20
CA ALA A 55 -9.80 -1.13 -7.47
C ALA A 55 -9.72 -2.34 -6.51
N ALA A 56 -10.01 -2.15 -5.22
CA ALA A 56 -10.05 -3.24 -4.25
C ALA A 56 -11.16 -4.27 -4.56
N LYS A 57 -12.33 -3.83 -5.06
CA LYS A 57 -13.40 -4.73 -5.51
C LYS A 57 -12.97 -5.56 -6.72
N LYS A 58 -12.30 -4.95 -7.71
CA LYS A 58 -11.75 -5.68 -8.87
C LYS A 58 -10.72 -6.73 -8.45
N LEU A 59 -9.86 -6.40 -7.48
CA LEU A 59 -8.93 -7.37 -6.90
C LEU A 59 -9.67 -8.52 -6.20
N ARG A 60 -10.68 -8.21 -5.37
CA ARG A 60 -11.51 -9.20 -4.65
C ARG A 60 -12.20 -10.19 -5.61
N ALA A 61 -12.62 -9.71 -6.78
CA ALA A 61 -13.26 -10.52 -7.83
C ALA A 61 -12.28 -11.39 -8.65
N SER A 62 -10.97 -11.27 -8.45
CA SER A 62 -9.99 -12.09 -9.17
C SER A 62 -9.92 -13.52 -8.62
N ARG A 63 -9.67 -14.50 -9.50
CA ARG A 63 -9.52 -15.91 -9.10
C ARG A 63 -8.39 -16.11 -8.10
N GLN A 64 -7.30 -15.36 -8.23
CA GLN A 64 -6.15 -15.44 -7.32
C GLN A 64 -6.52 -15.01 -5.91
N PHE A 65 -7.34 -13.96 -5.77
CA PHE A 65 -7.83 -13.51 -4.47
C PHE A 65 -8.82 -14.52 -3.87
N ASP A 66 -9.76 -15.01 -4.68
CA ASP A 66 -10.74 -16.01 -4.28
C ASP A 66 -10.08 -17.28 -3.71
N GLN A 67 -9.09 -17.81 -4.43
CA GLN A 67 -8.37 -19.03 -4.05
C GLN A 67 -7.40 -18.87 -2.88
N ALA A 68 -7.01 -17.63 -2.53
CA ALA A 68 -6.07 -17.39 -1.45
C ALA A 68 -6.73 -17.54 -0.08
N SER A 69 -6.10 -18.30 0.83
CA SER A 69 -6.48 -18.37 2.25
C SER A 69 -5.76 -17.34 3.13
N ILE A 70 -4.60 -16.86 2.67
CA ILE A 70 -3.75 -15.87 3.32
C ILE A 70 -3.34 -14.82 2.30
N VAL A 71 -3.47 -13.54 2.63
CA VAL A 71 -3.15 -12.43 1.73
C VAL A 71 -2.28 -11.41 2.45
N LYS A 72 -1.16 -11.04 1.84
CA LYS A 72 -0.30 -9.96 2.34
C LYS A 72 -0.69 -8.61 1.71
N VAL A 73 -1.00 -7.62 2.55
CA VAL A 73 -1.43 -6.29 2.10
C VAL A 73 -0.67 -5.21 2.88
N ASN A 74 -0.24 -4.13 2.23
CA ASN A 74 0.57 -3.08 2.88
C ASN A 74 -0.29 -2.13 3.75
N PRO A 75 0.34 -1.39 4.69
CA PRO A 75 -0.37 -0.51 5.59
C PRO A 75 -0.95 0.77 4.96
N ASP A 76 -0.57 1.09 3.72
CA ASP A 76 -0.92 2.34 3.04
C ASP A 76 -2.42 2.54 2.84
N SER A 77 -2.86 3.79 2.96
CA SER A 77 -4.28 4.19 2.87
C SER A 77 -5.05 3.64 1.66
N PRO A 78 -4.54 3.65 0.40
CA PRO A 78 -5.29 3.09 -0.73
C PRO A 78 -5.59 1.59 -0.61
N GLN A 79 -4.86 0.85 0.24
CA GLN A 79 -5.02 -0.59 0.42
C GLN A 79 -5.90 -0.96 1.63
N LYS A 80 -6.49 0.02 2.34
CA LYS A 80 -7.38 -0.25 3.49
C LYS A 80 -8.55 -1.15 3.09
N ALA A 81 -9.23 -0.82 1.99
CA ALA A 81 -10.36 -1.62 1.50
C ALA A 81 -9.94 -3.05 1.12
N VAL A 82 -8.71 -3.26 0.63
CA VAL A 82 -8.19 -4.60 0.36
C VAL A 82 -8.04 -5.39 1.65
N ARG A 83 -7.47 -4.79 2.70
CA ARG A 83 -7.35 -5.42 4.04
C ARG A 83 -8.71 -5.77 4.63
N GLU A 84 -9.69 -4.88 4.51
CA GLU A 84 -11.07 -5.15 4.94
C GLU A 84 -11.66 -6.33 4.18
N ASN A 85 -11.55 -6.35 2.85
CA ASN A 85 -12.06 -7.45 2.02
C ASN A 85 -11.44 -8.80 2.41
N VAL A 86 -10.12 -8.85 2.68
CA VAL A 86 -9.44 -10.06 3.15
C VAL A 86 -10.11 -10.60 4.41
N LEU A 87 -10.31 -9.75 5.41
CA LEU A 87 -10.91 -10.15 6.68
C LEU A 87 -12.41 -10.47 6.55
N GLN A 88 -13.16 -9.72 5.72
CA GLN A 88 -14.58 -9.99 5.42
C GLN A 88 -14.79 -11.35 4.75
N ASP A 89 -13.88 -11.76 3.88
CA ASP A 89 -13.94 -13.05 3.18
C ASP A 89 -13.40 -14.22 4.03
N GLY A 90 -13.17 -14.02 5.33
CA GLY A 90 -12.67 -15.06 6.21
C GLY A 90 -11.22 -15.47 5.93
N LYS A 91 -10.46 -14.65 5.21
CA LYS A 91 -9.05 -14.90 4.88
C LYS A 91 -8.12 -14.29 5.94
N THR A 92 -6.95 -14.89 6.12
CA THR A 92 -5.93 -14.36 7.04
C THR A 92 -5.20 -13.19 6.39
N LEU A 93 -5.11 -12.06 7.10
CA LEU A 93 -4.34 -10.89 6.66
C LEU A 93 -2.93 -10.94 7.23
N ILE A 94 -1.93 -10.80 6.36
CA ILE A 94 -0.56 -10.46 6.76
C ILE A 94 -0.30 -9.00 6.38
N MET A 95 0.11 -8.17 7.33
CA MET A 95 0.42 -6.76 7.08
C MET A 95 1.83 -6.41 7.60
N PRO A 96 2.73 -5.87 6.78
CA PRO A 96 3.99 -5.35 7.29
C PRO A 96 3.70 -4.13 8.18
N THR A 97 4.43 -4.02 9.28
CA THR A 97 4.38 -2.83 10.12
C THR A 97 4.95 -1.61 9.37
N PRO A 98 4.57 -0.37 9.73
CA PRO A 98 5.11 0.81 9.07
C PRO A 98 6.64 0.83 9.08
N ARG A 99 7.25 0.97 7.89
CA ARG A 99 8.71 0.88 7.67
C ARG A 99 9.33 -0.45 8.12
N ILE A 100 8.50 -1.49 8.29
CA ILE A 100 8.87 -2.85 8.72
C ILE A 100 9.60 -2.85 10.08
N LYS A 101 9.34 -1.85 10.94
CA LYS A 101 10.05 -1.68 12.22
C LYS A 101 9.90 -2.87 13.17
N HIS A 102 8.78 -3.59 13.08
CA HIS A 102 8.47 -4.73 13.95
C HIS A 102 8.09 -5.97 13.14
N GLY A 103 8.60 -6.11 11.91
CA GLY A 103 8.23 -7.23 11.04
C GLY A 103 6.78 -7.14 10.56
N PHE A 104 6.06 -8.26 10.69
CA PHE A 104 4.71 -8.41 10.17
C PHE A 104 3.69 -8.66 11.29
N LEU A 105 2.44 -8.34 11.00
CA LEU A 105 1.28 -8.65 11.83
C LEU A 105 0.40 -9.62 11.07
N MET A 106 -0.05 -10.67 11.75
CA MET A 106 -1.04 -11.62 11.27
C MET A 106 -2.36 -11.38 11.98
N VAL A 107 -3.41 -11.11 11.22
CA VAL A 107 -4.78 -10.95 11.73
C VAL A 107 -5.64 -12.09 11.21
N LYS A 108 -6.18 -12.91 12.14
CA LYS A 108 -7.12 -13.99 11.83
C LYS A 108 -8.55 -13.48 11.96
N PRO A 109 -9.44 -13.72 10.98
CA PRO A 109 -10.78 -13.14 10.97
C PRO A 109 -11.77 -13.84 11.91
N GLY A 110 -11.50 -15.09 12.32
CA GLY A 110 -12.48 -15.96 13.01
C GLY A 110 -13.00 -15.48 14.37
N LYS A 111 -12.45 -14.40 14.94
CA LYS A 111 -12.93 -13.80 16.21
C LYS A 111 -13.41 -12.35 16.06
N LEU A 112 -13.38 -11.80 14.85
CA LEU A 112 -13.71 -10.40 14.60
C LEU A 112 -15.19 -10.26 14.24
N SER A 113 -15.91 -9.43 14.98
CA SER A 113 -17.22 -8.92 14.56
C SER A 113 -17.08 -8.02 13.33
N HIS A 114 -18.21 -7.73 12.66
CA HIS A 114 -18.23 -6.86 11.49
C HIS A 114 -17.61 -5.46 11.76
N LEU A 115 -17.87 -4.90 12.94
CA LEU A 115 -17.26 -3.63 13.36
C LEU A 115 -15.76 -3.74 13.59
N GLN A 116 -15.30 -4.86 14.15
CA GLN A 116 -13.89 -5.12 14.39
C GLN A 116 -13.10 -5.37 13.10
N ILE A 117 -13.74 -5.85 12.03
CA ILE A 117 -13.06 -6.02 10.72
C ILE A 117 -12.57 -4.67 10.18
N ALA A 118 -13.45 -3.66 10.16
CA ALA A 118 -13.08 -2.32 9.69
C ALA A 118 -11.98 -1.69 10.56
N GLU A 119 -12.03 -1.91 11.87
CA GLU A 119 -10.98 -1.49 12.80
C GLU A 119 -9.66 -2.21 12.49
N ALA A 120 -9.67 -3.55 12.42
CA ALA A 120 -8.50 -4.40 12.22
C ALA A 120 -7.78 -4.17 10.89
N ALA A 121 -8.47 -3.65 9.88
CA ALA A 121 -7.86 -3.25 8.62
C ALA A 121 -7.06 -1.93 8.68
N THR A 122 -7.19 -1.15 9.75
CA THR A 122 -6.35 0.03 10.00
C THR A 122 -4.98 -0.37 10.54
N ILE A 123 -4.00 0.54 10.51
CA ILE A 123 -2.68 0.27 11.11
C ILE A 123 -2.82 -0.02 12.61
N ALA A 124 -3.51 0.86 13.35
CA ALA A 124 -3.69 0.71 14.79
C ALA A 124 -4.49 -0.55 15.15
N GLY A 125 -5.57 -0.82 14.42
CA GLY A 125 -6.38 -2.01 14.66
C GLY A 125 -5.64 -3.31 14.35
N ALA A 126 -4.80 -3.35 13.32
CA ALA A 126 -3.96 -4.52 13.08
C ALA A 126 -2.97 -4.78 14.23
N PHE A 127 -2.44 -3.75 14.88
CA PHE A 127 -1.63 -3.91 16.10
C PHE A 127 -2.44 -4.41 17.30
N LYS A 128 -3.73 -4.04 17.37
CA LYS A 128 -4.64 -4.43 18.46
C LYS A 128 -5.16 -5.86 18.31
N HIS A 129 -5.50 -6.26 17.09
CA HIS A 129 -6.19 -7.51 16.77
C HIS A 129 -5.27 -8.58 16.17
N GLY A 130 -4.06 -8.20 15.78
CA GLY A 130 -3.08 -9.09 15.16
C GLY A 130 -1.96 -9.51 16.11
N GLU A 131 -1.28 -10.59 15.73
CA GLU A 131 -0.11 -11.12 16.40
C GLU A 131 1.13 -10.86 15.54
N LYS A 132 2.28 -10.58 16.17
CA LYS A 132 3.55 -10.40 15.45
C LYS A 132 4.05 -11.75 14.94
N ILE A 133 4.54 -11.77 13.71
CA ILE A 133 5.19 -12.93 13.06
C ILE A 133 6.48 -12.54 12.37
#